data_AF-A0AAU4DQ20-F1
#
_entry.id   AF-A0AAU4DQ20-F1
#
_cell.length_a   1.000
_cell.length_b   1.000
_cell.length_c   1.000
_cell.angle_alpha   90.00
_cell.angle_beta   90.00
_cell.angle_gamma   90.00
#
_symmetry.space_group_name_H-M   'P 1'
#
loop_
_entity.id
_entity.type
_entity.pdbx_description
1 polymer ?
#
loop_
_entity_poly.entity_id
_entity_poly.type
_entity_poly.pdbx_seq_one_letter_code
_entity_poly.pdbx_strand_id
1 'polypeptide(L)'
;MPLHEPSPYEVLGIPLTAGVREINLAVGPAMRAGRHSRQQIQEAAALLRNPDRRLELDVQQQLPPDPVEGVAELLAPALAEPLLVVGPSEPPSAERLLVLHRGELAADFADPAPAGVDPEPPVPERFAADLSVLPPIEIPE
;
A
#
# COMPACT_ATOMS: atom_id res chain seq x y z
N MET A 1 2.08 24.33 2.03
CA MET A 1 1.68 22.95 2.38
C MET A 1 0.16 22.91 2.37
N PRO A 2 -0.50 21.97 1.68
CA PRO A 2 -1.96 21.87 1.73
C PRO A 2 -2.40 21.60 3.18
N LEU A 3 -3.47 22.25 3.61
CA LEU A 3 -4.09 22.01 4.92
C LEU A 3 -4.68 20.59 4.90
N HIS A 4 -4.39 19.80 5.93
CA HIS A 4 -4.99 18.48 6.10
C HIS A 4 -6.51 18.66 6.25
N GLU A 5 -7.29 18.11 5.32
CA GLU A 5 -8.74 18.10 5.45
C GLU A 5 -9.11 17.12 6.57
N PRO A 6 -9.89 17.56 7.59
CA PRO A 6 -10.22 16.72 8.73
C PRO A 6 -11.10 15.55 8.28
N SER A 7 -10.82 14.36 8.79
CA SER A 7 -11.63 13.19 8.45
C SER A 7 -13.06 13.32 9.00
N PRO A 8 -14.07 12.66 8.41
CA PRO A 8 -15.44 12.67 8.95
C PRO A 8 -15.53 12.18 10.40
N TYR A 9 -14.63 11.27 10.81
CA TYR A 9 -14.50 10.78 12.18
C TYR A 9 -14.00 11.87 13.13
N GLU A 10 -13.02 12.67 12.71
CA GLU A 10 -12.51 13.82 13.46
C GLU A 10 -13.56 14.93 13.59
N VAL A 11 -14.30 15.19 12.51
CA VAL A 11 -15.38 16.20 12.50
C VAL A 11 -16.45 15.86 13.54
N LEU A 12 -16.80 14.58 13.69
CA LEU A 12 -17.76 14.11 14.69
C LEU A 12 -17.13 13.81 16.06
N GLY A 13 -15.80 13.67 16.13
CA GLY A 13 -15.07 13.31 17.35
C GLY A 13 -15.37 11.89 17.83
N ILE A 14 -15.49 10.93 16.91
CA ILE A 14 -15.80 9.52 17.21
C ILE A 14 -14.71 8.59 16.67
N PRO A 15 -14.53 7.39 17.26
CA PRO A 15 -13.58 6.42 16.75
C PRO A 15 -14.04 5.81 15.42
N LEU A 16 -13.09 5.30 14.63
CA LEU A 16 -13.33 4.53 13.40
C LEU A 16 -14.25 3.31 13.61
N THR A 17 -14.21 2.73 14.81
CA THR A 17 -15.04 1.59 15.21
C THR A 17 -16.47 1.97 15.59
N ALA A 18 -16.84 3.25 15.55
CA ALA A 18 -18.12 3.71 16.06
C ALA A 18 -19.33 3.12 15.31
N GLY A 19 -20.34 2.68 16.05
CA GLY A 19 -21.58 2.17 15.47
C GLY A 19 -22.50 3.28 14.94
N VAL A 20 -23.52 2.91 14.13
CA VAL A 20 -24.52 3.86 13.59
C VAL A 20 -25.21 4.68 14.69
N ARG A 21 -25.47 4.06 15.84
CA ARG A 21 -26.06 4.74 17.01
C ARG A 21 -25.14 5.83 17.56
N GLU A 22 -23.84 5.58 17.63
CA GLU A 22 -22.84 6.52 18.16
C GLU A 22 -22.64 7.69 17.22
N ILE A 23 -22.62 7.44 15.91
CA ILE A 23 -22.61 8.48 14.87
C ILE A 23 -23.79 9.45 15.06
N ASN A 24 -24.99 8.93 15.29
CA ASN A 24 -26.18 9.75 15.49
C ASN A 24 -26.12 10.59 16.77
N LEU A 25 -25.59 10.01 17.85
CA LEU A 25 -25.47 10.69 19.13
C LEU A 25 -24.37 11.76 19.11
N ALA A 26 -23.34 11.62 18.26
CA ALA A 26 -22.19 12.52 18.19
C ALA A 26 -22.49 13.87 17.51
N VAL A 27 -23.53 13.96 16.67
CA VAL A 27 -23.90 15.21 15.97
C VAL A 27 -24.16 16.36 16.94
N GLY A 28 -24.94 16.12 18.01
CA GLY A 28 -25.28 17.15 19.00
C GLY A 28 -24.07 17.70 19.77
N PRO A 29 -23.21 16.84 20.35
CA PRO A 29 -21.92 17.23 20.93
C PRO A 29 -21.00 17.96 19.95
N ALA A 30 -20.87 17.49 18.70
CA ALA A 30 -20.03 18.12 17.69
C ALA A 30 -20.50 19.55 17.36
N MET A 31 -21.81 19.76 17.23
CA MET A 31 -22.40 21.10 17.03
C MET A 31 -22.11 22.05 18.20
N ARG A 32 -22.17 21.54 19.44
CA ARG A 32 -21.87 22.32 20.65
C ARG A 32 -20.39 22.66 20.79
N ALA A 33 -19.50 21.81 20.28
CA ALA A 33 -18.07 22.05 20.33
C ALA A 33 -17.63 23.21 19.42
N GLY A 34 -18.41 23.54 18.38
CA GLY A 34 -18.18 24.72 17.51
C GLY A 34 -16.88 24.69 16.71
N ARG A 35 -16.20 23.54 16.61
CA ARG A 35 -14.92 23.37 15.88
C ARG A 35 -15.10 23.32 14.37
N HIS A 36 -16.26 22.86 13.91
CA HIS A 36 -16.60 22.71 12.49
C HIS A 36 -17.94 23.37 12.20
N SER A 37 -18.19 23.70 10.93
CA SER A 37 -19.47 24.30 10.53
C SER A 37 -20.61 23.29 10.65
N ARG A 38 -21.84 23.79 10.81
CA ARG A 38 -23.03 22.93 10.84
C ARG A 38 -23.15 22.06 9.59
N GLN A 39 -22.80 22.61 8.43
CA GLN A 39 -22.83 21.90 7.16
C GLN A 39 -21.81 20.75 7.16
N GLN A 40 -20.57 21.01 7.55
CA GLN A 40 -19.51 19.99 7.63
C GLN A 40 -19.89 18.83 8.56
N ILE A 41 -20.49 19.14 9.72
CA ILE A 41 -20.92 18.10 10.68
C ILE A 41 -22.07 17.25 10.09
N GLN A 42 -23.02 17.87 9.38
CA GLN A 42 -24.12 17.14 8.75
C GLN A 42 -23.65 16.28 7.58
N GLU A 43 -22.74 16.80 6.75
CA GLU A 43 -22.13 16.07 5.65
C GLU A 43 -21.31 14.87 6.15
N ALA A 44 -20.47 15.07 7.18
CA ALA A 44 -19.72 13.98 7.82
C ALA A 44 -20.65 12.89 8.37
N ALA A 45 -21.73 13.27 9.07
CA ALA A 45 -22.71 12.32 9.58
C ALA A 45 -23.47 11.59 8.47
N ALA A 46 -23.83 12.28 7.38
CA ALA A 46 -24.52 11.66 6.25
C ALA A 46 -23.63 10.65 5.53
N LEU A 47 -22.34 10.97 5.38
CA LEU A 47 -21.35 10.09 4.77
C LEU A 47 -21.17 8.82 5.61
N LEU A 48 -20.91 8.96 6.91
CA LEU A 48 -20.67 7.82 7.81
C LEU A 48 -21.90 6.93 8.06
N ARG A 49 -23.12 7.44 7.80
CA ARG A 49 -24.35 6.64 7.87
C ARG A 49 -24.53 5.72 6.67
N ASN A 50 -23.91 6.02 5.54
CA ASN A 50 -23.96 5.16 4.36
C ASN A 50 -22.87 4.09 4.49
N PRO A 51 -23.24 2.79 4.57
CA PRO A 51 -22.28 1.72 4.82
C PRO A 51 -21.25 1.58 3.69
N ASP A 52 -21.66 1.76 2.43
CA ASP A 52 -20.76 1.63 1.28
C ASP A 52 -19.74 2.78 1.26
N ARG A 53 -20.21 4.01 1.47
CA ARG A 53 -19.32 5.20 1.55
C ARG A 53 -18.40 5.16 2.75
N ARG A 54 -18.89 4.65 3.88
CA ARG A 54 -18.08 4.46 5.08
C ARG A 54 -16.97 3.45 4.81
N LEU A 55 -17.29 2.31 4.19
CA LEU A 55 -16.30 1.30 3.83
C LEU A 55 -15.23 1.88 2.88
N GLU A 56 -15.63 2.65 1.87
CA GLU A 56 -14.68 3.34 0.98
C GLU A 56 -13.68 4.22 1.76
N LEU A 57 -14.14 4.94 2.79
CA LEU A 57 -13.27 5.74 3.65
C LEU A 57 -12.39 4.88 4.56
N ASP A 58 -12.96 3.84 5.16
CA ASP A 58 -12.24 2.96 6.08
C ASP A 58 -11.10 2.22 5.37
N VAL A 59 -11.29 1.85 4.10
CA VAL A 59 -10.24 1.23 3.26
C VAL A 59 -9.09 2.20 2.97
N GLN A 60 -9.38 3.49 2.78
CA GLN A 60 -8.36 4.49 2.48
C GLN A 60 -7.59 4.94 3.73
N GLN A 61 -8.17 4.79 4.91
CA GLN A 61 -7.50 5.10 6.16
C GLN A 61 -6.62 3.93 6.58
N GLN A 62 -5.31 4.17 6.60
CA GLN A 62 -4.38 3.27 7.27
C GLN A 62 -4.76 3.23 8.75
N LEU A 63 -5.48 2.19 9.18
CA LEU A 63 -5.63 1.94 10.61
C LEU A 63 -4.23 1.76 11.20
N PRO A 64 -3.86 2.51 12.25
CA PRO A 64 -2.69 2.12 13.02
C PRO A 64 -2.90 0.68 13.50
N PRO A 65 -1.88 -0.19 13.40
CA PRO A 65 -2.01 -1.56 13.87
C PRO A 65 -2.44 -1.55 15.34
N ASP A 66 -3.37 -2.43 15.69
CA ASP A 66 -3.80 -2.59 17.08
C ASP A 66 -2.57 -2.83 17.97
N PRO A 67 -2.49 -2.20 19.16
CA PRO A 67 -1.43 -2.48 20.10
C PRO A 67 -1.58 -3.92 20.59
N VAL A 68 -0.82 -4.84 20.00
CA VAL A 68 -0.77 -6.22 20.45
C VAL A 68 0.11 -6.25 21.72
N GLU A 69 -0.52 -6.51 22.87
CA GLU A 69 0.21 -6.74 24.12
C GLU A 69 1.13 -7.96 23.98
N GLY A 70 2.35 -7.87 24.51
CA GLY A 70 3.30 -8.99 24.50
C GLY A 70 4.09 -9.17 23.19
N VAL A 71 3.96 -8.30 22.17
CA VAL A 71 4.80 -8.37 20.96
C VAL A 71 6.28 -8.32 21.28
N ALA A 72 6.68 -7.49 22.25
CA ALA A 72 8.07 -7.41 22.69
C ALA A 72 8.57 -8.73 23.29
N GLU A 73 7.72 -9.45 24.01
CA GLU A 73 8.05 -10.75 24.63
C GLU A 73 8.10 -11.87 23.58
N LEU A 74 7.19 -11.84 22.61
CA LEU A 74 7.17 -12.76 21.46
C LEU A 74 8.37 -12.58 20.54
N LEU A 75 8.80 -11.33 20.33
CA LEU A 75 9.94 -11.00 19.48
C LEU A 75 11.28 -11.07 20.21
N ALA A 76 11.30 -11.11 21.55
CA ALA A 76 12.53 -11.14 22.33
C ALA A 76 13.53 -12.25 21.90
N PRO A 77 13.10 -13.49 21.58
CA PRO A 77 14.01 -14.52 21.08
C PRO A 77 14.57 -14.20 19.69
N ALA A 78 13.77 -13.59 18.80
CA ALA A 78 14.18 -13.24 17.45
C ALA A 78 15.05 -11.98 17.39
N LEU A 79 14.89 -11.08 18.36
CA LEU A 79 15.67 -9.85 18.54
C LEU A 79 16.95 -10.06 19.35
N ALA A 80 17.18 -11.27 19.88
CA ALA A 80 18.41 -11.62 20.59
C ALA A 80 19.64 -11.60 19.68
N GLU A 81 19.42 -11.78 18.37
CA GLU A 81 20.44 -11.69 17.32
C GLU A 81 20.12 -10.52 16.37
N PRO A 82 21.15 -9.91 15.74
CA PRO A 82 20.92 -8.87 14.75
C PRO A 82 20.13 -9.42 13.56
N LEU A 83 18.90 -8.94 13.38
CA LEU A 83 17.99 -9.34 12.29
C LEU A 83 18.59 -9.14 10.89
N LEU A 84 19.51 -8.17 10.76
CA LEU A 84 20.21 -7.87 9.53
C LEU A 84 21.59 -7.31 9.84
N VAL A 85 22.62 -8.08 9.55
CA VAL A 85 24.01 -7.61 9.56
C VAL A 85 24.31 -7.08 8.17
N VAL A 86 24.14 -5.76 7.98
CA VAL A 86 24.57 -5.10 6.74
C VAL A 86 26.08 -4.94 6.82
N GLY A 87 26.82 -5.91 6.29
CA GLY A 87 28.23 -5.76 6.02
C GLY A 87 28.46 -4.71 4.92
N PRO A 88 29.69 -4.17 4.79
CA PRO A 88 30.02 -3.37 3.63
C PRO A 88 29.73 -4.18 2.37
N SER A 89 28.75 -3.74 1.58
CA SER A 89 28.46 -4.34 0.28
C SER A 89 29.64 -4.06 -0.63
N GLU A 90 30.37 -5.09 -1.04
CA GLU A 90 31.39 -4.93 -2.06
C GLU A 90 30.72 -4.47 -3.36
N PRO A 91 31.24 -3.43 -4.03
CA PRO A 91 30.72 -3.07 -5.34
C PRO A 91 30.85 -4.29 -6.27
N PRO A 92 29.85 -4.55 -7.13
CA PRO A 92 29.95 -5.65 -8.08
C PRO A 92 31.22 -5.49 -8.92
N SER A 93 31.91 -6.60 -9.16
CA SER A 93 33.10 -6.61 -10.01
C SER A 93 32.76 -6.05 -11.40
N ALA A 94 33.71 -5.36 -12.03
CA ALA A 94 33.52 -4.77 -13.36
C ALA A 94 33.05 -5.80 -14.40
N GLU A 95 33.43 -7.06 -14.24
CA GLU A 95 33.04 -8.21 -15.05
C GLU A 95 31.54 -8.55 -14.97
N ARG A 96 30.86 -8.12 -13.89
CA ARG A 96 29.41 -8.29 -13.67
C ARG A 96 28.61 -7.05 -14.06
N LEU A 97 29.29 -5.96 -14.42
CA LEU A 97 28.64 -4.74 -14.86
C LEU A 97 28.44 -4.80 -16.38
N LEU A 98 27.18 -4.75 -16.80
CA LEU A 98 26.84 -4.60 -18.20
C LEU A 98 26.96 -3.10 -18.53
N VAL A 99 28.01 -2.73 -19.26
CA VAL A 99 28.26 -1.34 -19.67
C VAL A 99 27.58 -1.13 -21.03
N LEU A 100 26.46 -0.39 -21.03
CA LEU A 100 25.79 0.01 -22.25
C LEU A 100 26.36 1.35 -22.72
N HIS A 101 26.95 1.39 -23.92
CA HIS A 101 27.39 2.66 -24.49
C HIS A 101 26.19 3.38 -25.11
N ARG A 102 26.02 4.68 -24.81
CA ARG A 102 24.86 5.46 -25.28
C ARG A 102 24.70 5.45 -26.81
N GLY A 103 25.80 5.31 -27.55
CA GLY A 103 25.77 5.19 -29.01
C GLY A 103 25.23 3.86 -29.53
N GLU A 104 25.33 2.78 -28.74
CA GLU A 104 24.81 1.44 -29.10
C GLU A 104 23.30 1.40 -28.91
N LEU A 105 22.79 1.95 -27.80
CA LEU A 105 21.35 2.08 -27.56
C LEU A 105 20.64 2.92 -28.62
N ALA A 106 21.26 3.99 -29.13
CA ALA A 106 20.62 4.87 -30.09
C ALA A 106 20.41 4.23 -31.48
N ALA A 107 21.18 3.18 -31.82
CA ALA A 107 21.02 2.45 -33.06
C ALA A 107 19.74 1.59 -33.06
N ASP A 108 19.39 1.00 -31.92
CA ASP A 108 18.20 0.15 -31.77
C ASP A 108 16.87 0.93 -31.87
N PHE A 109 16.91 2.25 -31.64
CA PHE A 109 15.75 3.15 -31.77
C PHE A 109 15.71 3.92 -33.11
N ALA A 110 16.69 3.71 -33.99
CA ALA A 110 16.72 4.35 -35.31
C ALA A 110 15.78 3.66 -36.31
N ASP A 111 15.55 2.37 -36.14
CA ASP A 111 14.59 1.63 -36.96
C ASP A 111 13.16 1.87 -36.49
N PRO A 112 12.22 2.19 -37.40
CA PRO A 112 10.81 2.33 -37.04
C PRO A 112 10.32 0.99 -36.47
N ALA A 113 9.61 1.04 -35.34
CA ALA A 113 9.02 -0.15 -34.73
C ALA A 113 8.24 -0.96 -35.80
N PRO A 114 8.51 -2.26 -35.96
CA PRO A 114 7.84 -3.06 -36.98
C PRO A 114 6.33 -2.99 -36.74
N ALA A 115 5.59 -2.50 -37.73
CA ALA A 115 4.14 -2.55 -37.73
C ALA A 115 3.75 -4.03 -37.71
N GLY A 116 3.26 -4.49 -36.57
CA GLY A 116 3.23 -5.91 -36.24
C GLY A 116 2.55 -6.81 -37.27
N VAL A 117 3.19 -7.93 -37.59
CA VAL A 117 2.73 -9.31 -37.34
C VAL A 117 3.96 -10.22 -37.15
N ASP A 118 5.05 -9.71 -36.57
CA ASP A 118 6.22 -10.56 -36.31
C ASP A 118 5.97 -11.38 -35.03
N PRO A 119 6.30 -12.69 -35.04
CA PRO A 119 6.19 -13.51 -33.85
C PRO A 119 7.04 -12.90 -32.73
N GLU A 120 6.53 -12.96 -31.49
CA GLU A 120 7.29 -12.54 -30.31
C GLU A 120 8.73 -13.08 -30.38
N PRO A 121 9.74 -12.25 -30.08
CA PRO A 121 11.12 -12.71 -30.08
C PRO A 121 11.24 -13.91 -29.12
N PRO A 122 11.92 -15.00 -29.52
CA PRO A 122 11.98 -16.20 -28.71
C PRO A 122 12.60 -15.87 -27.35
N VAL A 123 11.86 -16.16 -26.28
CA VAL A 123 12.33 -15.99 -24.91
C VAL A 123 13.49 -16.96 -24.69
N PRO A 124 14.69 -16.48 -24.28
CA PRO A 124 15.80 -17.37 -23.96
C PRO A 124 15.38 -18.37 -22.87
N GLU A 125 15.75 -19.65 -23.00
CA GLU A 125 15.26 -20.74 -22.12
C GLU A 125 15.43 -20.44 -20.61
N ARG A 126 16.51 -19.74 -20.23
CA ARG A 126 16.76 -19.31 -18.84
C ARG A 126 15.72 -18.34 -18.25
N PHE A 127 14.87 -17.76 -19.08
CA PHE A 127 13.80 -16.83 -18.72
C PHE A 127 12.43 -17.35 -19.15
N ALA A 128 12.33 -18.60 -19.62
CA ALA A 128 11.05 -19.21 -19.93
C ALA A 128 10.26 -19.36 -18.63
N ALA A 129 9.01 -18.90 -18.63
CA ALA A 129 8.09 -19.11 -17.52
C ALA A 129 7.66 -20.59 -17.49
N ASP A 130 8.45 -21.42 -16.84
CA ASP A 130 8.12 -22.82 -16.61
C ASP A 130 7.42 -23.00 -15.25
N LEU A 131 6.92 -24.20 -15.00
CA LEU A 131 6.23 -24.53 -13.75
C LEU A 131 7.18 -24.53 -12.53
N SER A 132 8.49 -24.28 -12.72
CA SER A 132 9.44 -24.17 -11.61
C SER A 132 9.32 -22.84 -10.85
N VAL A 133 8.68 -21.84 -11.45
CA VAL A 133 8.43 -20.52 -10.85
C VAL A 133 7.14 -20.50 -10.02
N LEU A 134 6.26 -21.51 -10.18
CA LEU A 134 5.03 -21.60 -9.42
C LEU A 134 5.27 -22.32 -8.08
N PRO A 135 4.73 -21.82 -6.96
CA PRO A 135 4.78 -22.55 -5.70
C PRO A 135 4.07 -23.91 -5.84
N PRO A 136 4.54 -24.96 -5.15
CA PRO A 136 3.95 -26.29 -5.24
C PRO A 136 2.47 -26.24 -4.82
N ILE A 137 1.59 -26.73 -5.67
CA ILE A 137 0.15 -26.87 -5.40
C ILE A 137 -0.08 -28.32 -4.97
N GLU A 138 -0.44 -28.54 -3.71
CA GLU A 138 -0.91 -29.85 -3.23
C GLU A 138 -2.37 -30.04 -3.69
N ILE A 139 -2.64 -31.08 -4.47
CA ILE A 139 -4.00 -31.47 -4.88
C ILE A 139 -4.51 -32.49 -3.85
N PRO A 140 -5.58 -32.19 -3.09
CA PRO A 140 -6.18 -33.18 -2.18
C PRO A 140 -6.88 -34.29 -2.96
N GLU A 141 -6.75 -35.54 -2.49
CA GLU A 141 -7.47 -36.73 -2.98
C GLU A 141 -8.97 -36.70 -2.64
#